data_AF-R9S4D3-F1
#
_entry.id   AF-R9S4D3-F1
#
_cell.length_a   1.000
_cell.length_b   1.000
_cell.length_c   1.000
_cell.angle_alpha   90.00
_cell.angle_beta   90.00
_cell.angle_gamma   90.00
#
_symmetry.space_group_name_H-M   'P 1'
#
loop_
_entity.id
_entity.type
_entity.pdbx_description
1 polymer ?
#
loop_
_entity_poly.entity_id
_entity_poly.type
_entity_poly.pdbx_seq_one_letter_code
_entity_poly.pdbx_strand_id
1 'polypeptide(L)'
;MLCGPGAGSAEAAERVVAGLARAMPEFGAQAREEYALGLTLQDELARLEKETSEEGRPIGALDRVAYEPEYRKYGGTEGLQIAETVFRKSSVAVLGLLGGQPRAWVDERRAPIGEAARIMAMFLHGAGLDPRAAGLFLREYEDWWRTYAPDDMQRAWPKLFGGVSAQMTNLCAAVWRDGATDVFHDISAEAAARARSVCGAEPGGDVRDLRLDGTPYPGCLSNYVHTTNNRLGLVPAAEGLVAYLVRRGLEAMDG
;
A
#
# COMPACT_ATOMS: atom_id res chain seq x y z
N MET A 1 8.29 -3.42 -19.54
CA MET A 1 7.77 -2.25 -18.81
C MET A 1 6.98 -1.41 -19.81
N LEU A 2 5.65 -1.32 -19.70
CA LEU A 2 4.82 -0.53 -20.61
C LEU A 2 4.77 0.92 -20.14
N CYS A 3 5.83 1.67 -20.42
CA CYS A 3 5.85 3.12 -20.25
C CYS A 3 6.43 3.71 -21.54
N GLY A 4 5.65 4.57 -22.21
CA GLY A 4 6.01 5.16 -23.50
C GLY A 4 4.81 5.37 -24.43
N PRO A 5 5.02 5.98 -25.61
CA PRO A 5 3.98 6.14 -26.63
C PRO A 5 3.42 4.76 -27.00
N GLY A 6 2.11 4.56 -26.84
CA GLY A 6 1.41 3.29 -27.06
C GLY A 6 1.06 2.49 -25.79
N ALA A 7 1.37 2.99 -24.60
CA ALA A 7 0.79 2.47 -23.36
C ALA A 7 -0.75 2.59 -23.43
N GLY A 8 -1.47 1.48 -23.23
CA GLY A 8 -2.93 1.41 -23.37
C GLY A 8 -3.44 1.00 -24.76
N SER A 9 -2.57 0.74 -25.75
CA SER A 9 -3.02 0.18 -27.03
C SER A 9 -3.43 -1.28 -26.91
N ALA A 10 -4.29 -1.75 -27.83
CA ALA A 10 -4.65 -3.16 -27.93
C ALA A 10 -3.39 -4.06 -28.04
N GLU A 11 -2.40 -3.65 -28.83
CA GLU A 11 -1.14 -4.37 -28.98
C GLU A 11 -0.32 -4.45 -27.68
N ALA A 12 -0.34 -3.39 -26.86
CA ALA A 12 0.31 -3.40 -25.56
C ALA A 12 -0.39 -4.39 -24.61
N ALA A 13 -1.72 -4.43 -24.61
CA ALA A 13 -2.49 -5.40 -23.85
C ALA A 13 -2.18 -6.84 -24.30
N GLU A 14 -2.12 -7.11 -25.61
CA GLU A 14 -1.75 -8.43 -26.15
C GLU A 14 -0.36 -8.88 -25.67
N ARG A 15 0.63 -7.97 -25.67
CA ARG A 15 1.97 -8.30 -25.18
C ARG A 15 1.96 -8.67 -23.69
N VAL A 16 1.13 -8.02 -22.88
CA VAL A 16 0.98 -8.36 -21.46
C VAL A 16 0.34 -9.73 -21.31
N VAL A 17 -0.78 -9.99 -21.99
CA VAL A 17 -1.46 -11.29 -21.93
C VAL A 17 -0.51 -12.41 -22.35
N ALA A 18 0.20 -12.26 -23.46
CA ALA A 18 1.17 -13.24 -23.93
C ALA A 18 2.35 -13.41 -22.96
N GLY A 19 2.78 -12.33 -22.29
CA GLY A 19 3.81 -12.38 -21.26
C GLY A 19 3.37 -13.15 -20.02
N LEU A 20 2.17 -12.85 -19.52
CA LEU A 20 1.57 -13.54 -18.37
C LEU A 20 1.34 -15.02 -18.66
N ALA A 21 0.80 -15.36 -19.84
CA ALA A 21 0.58 -16.75 -20.24
C ALA A 21 1.89 -17.56 -20.24
N ARG A 22 3.01 -16.96 -20.68
CA ARG A 22 4.33 -17.62 -20.64
C ARG A 22 4.93 -17.72 -19.23
N ALA A 23 4.59 -16.79 -18.35
CA ALA A 23 5.10 -16.75 -16.98
C ALA A 23 4.21 -17.52 -15.99
N MET A 24 3.03 -17.98 -16.41
CA MET A 24 2.06 -18.66 -15.56
C MET A 24 2.68 -19.96 -15.02
N PRO A 25 2.77 -20.14 -13.69
CA PRO A 25 3.33 -21.35 -13.11
C PRO A 25 2.35 -22.52 -13.24
N GLU A 26 2.86 -23.74 -13.09
CA GLU A 26 1.99 -24.88 -12.83
C GLU A 26 1.47 -24.84 -11.39
N PHE A 27 0.15 -24.99 -11.24
CA PHE A 27 -0.50 -25.00 -9.93
C PHE A 27 -0.63 -26.43 -9.39
N GLY A 28 0.18 -26.75 -8.38
CA GLY A 28 0.09 -27.99 -7.62
C GLY A 28 -1.16 -28.09 -6.74
N ALA A 29 -1.37 -29.25 -6.11
CA ALA A 29 -2.56 -29.53 -5.29
C ALA A 29 -2.76 -28.49 -4.17
N GLN A 30 -1.71 -28.18 -3.41
CA GLN A 30 -1.77 -27.19 -2.33
C GLN A 30 -2.24 -25.81 -2.82
N ALA A 31 -1.71 -25.32 -3.94
CA ALA A 31 -2.10 -24.01 -4.48
C ALA A 31 -3.58 -23.99 -4.91
N ARG A 32 -4.09 -25.11 -5.42
CA ARG A 32 -5.50 -25.26 -5.80
C ARG A 32 -6.42 -25.32 -4.58
N GLU A 33 -5.99 -25.99 -3.52
CA GLU A 33 -6.72 -26.03 -2.24
C GLU A 33 -6.76 -24.65 -1.57
N GLU A 34 -5.62 -23.95 -1.51
CA GLU A 34 -5.52 -22.58 -1.01
C GLU A 34 -6.46 -21.63 -1.79
N TYR A 35 -6.49 -21.75 -3.13
CA TYR A 35 -7.37 -20.98 -3.98
C TYR A 35 -8.86 -21.29 -3.74
N ALA A 36 -9.21 -22.58 -3.67
CA ALA A 36 -10.59 -23.01 -3.42
C ALA A 36 -11.09 -22.51 -2.06
N LEU A 37 -10.26 -22.58 -1.02
CA LEU A 37 -10.57 -21.99 0.28
C LEU A 37 -10.78 -20.48 0.16
N GLY A 38 -9.92 -19.76 -0.55
CA GLY A 38 -10.05 -18.32 -0.78
C GLY A 38 -11.40 -17.94 -1.42
N LEU A 39 -11.89 -18.72 -2.38
CA LEU A 39 -13.22 -18.52 -2.97
C LEU A 39 -14.34 -18.63 -1.93
N THR A 40 -14.24 -19.58 -0.98
CA THR A 40 -15.26 -19.71 0.08
C THR A 40 -15.28 -18.54 1.06
N LEU A 41 -14.21 -17.74 1.11
CA LEU A 41 -14.08 -16.58 2.01
C LEU A 41 -14.50 -15.26 1.35
N GLN A 42 -14.79 -15.24 0.05
CA GLN A 42 -15.11 -14.01 -0.69
C GLN A 42 -16.34 -13.28 -0.14
N ASP A 43 -17.39 -14.00 0.24
CA ASP A 43 -18.62 -13.38 0.77
C ASP A 43 -18.35 -12.61 2.08
N GLU A 44 -17.52 -13.17 2.96
CA GLU A 44 -17.17 -12.53 4.22
C GLU A 44 -16.26 -11.31 4.00
N LEU A 45 -15.30 -11.41 3.08
CA LEU A 45 -14.46 -10.27 2.70
C LEU A 45 -15.29 -9.15 2.06
N ALA A 46 -16.17 -9.49 1.12
CA ALA A 46 -17.09 -8.54 0.49
C ALA A 46 -17.97 -7.85 1.54
N ARG A 47 -18.48 -8.58 2.54
CA ARG A 47 -19.24 -8.02 3.66
C ARG A 47 -18.42 -7.01 4.48
N LEU A 48 -17.15 -7.31 4.78
CA LEU A 48 -16.26 -6.41 5.50
C LEU A 48 -15.93 -5.14 4.70
N GLU A 49 -15.76 -5.28 3.39
CA GLU A 49 -15.45 -4.19 2.47
C GLU A 49 -16.69 -3.41 2.00
N LYS A 50 -17.89 -3.91 2.34
CA LYS A 50 -19.20 -3.40 1.86
C LYS A 50 -19.35 -3.48 0.34
N GLU A 51 -18.75 -4.51 -0.24
CA GLU A 51 -18.80 -4.84 -1.65
C GLU A 51 -19.70 -6.06 -1.88
N THR A 52 -19.96 -6.38 -3.15
CA THR A 52 -20.63 -7.61 -3.57
C THR A 52 -19.60 -8.62 -4.06
N SER A 53 -19.74 -9.88 -3.64
CA SER A 53 -18.92 -10.96 -4.20
C SER A 53 -19.28 -11.22 -5.66
N GLU A 54 -18.26 -11.54 -6.46
CA GLU A 54 -18.42 -11.99 -7.83
C GLU A 54 -18.17 -13.49 -7.94
N GLU A 55 -18.62 -14.09 -9.04
CA GLU A 55 -18.32 -15.50 -9.32
C GLU A 55 -16.81 -15.70 -9.51
N GLY A 56 -16.23 -16.60 -8.70
CA GLY A 56 -14.82 -16.96 -8.78
C GLY A 56 -14.41 -17.49 -10.16
N ARG A 57 -13.24 -17.06 -10.64
CA ARG A 57 -12.65 -17.57 -11.89
C ARG A 57 -11.85 -18.85 -11.65
N PRO A 58 -11.55 -19.65 -12.68
CA PRO A 58 -10.59 -20.75 -12.55
C PRO A 58 -9.19 -20.22 -12.19
N ILE A 59 -8.43 -20.97 -11.37
CA ILE A 59 -7.03 -20.62 -11.07
C ILE A 59 -6.20 -20.56 -12.36
N GLY A 60 -5.47 -19.47 -12.55
CA GLY A 60 -4.66 -19.24 -13.75
C GLY A 60 -5.44 -18.77 -14.98
N ALA A 61 -6.73 -18.42 -14.84
CA ALA A 61 -7.48 -17.77 -15.92
C ALA A 61 -6.90 -16.38 -16.25
N LEU A 62 -6.99 -16.00 -17.54
CA LEU A 62 -6.59 -14.69 -18.04
C LEU A 62 -7.81 -14.05 -18.72
N ASP A 63 -8.40 -13.06 -18.05
CA ASP A 63 -9.58 -12.34 -18.54
C ASP A 63 -9.25 -10.90 -18.92
N ARG A 64 -9.97 -10.36 -19.90
CA ARG A 64 -9.98 -8.93 -20.19
C ARG A 64 -11.12 -8.28 -19.44
N VAL A 65 -10.78 -7.35 -18.56
CA VAL A 65 -11.76 -6.59 -17.78
C VAL A 65 -11.67 -5.13 -18.20
N ALA A 66 -12.83 -4.48 -18.38
CA ALA A 66 -12.88 -3.05 -18.60
C ALA A 66 -12.43 -2.34 -17.33
N TYR A 67 -11.54 -1.36 -17.45
CA TYR A 67 -11.11 -0.58 -16.29
C TYR A 67 -12.24 0.32 -15.81
N GLU A 68 -12.63 0.18 -14.55
CA GLU A 68 -13.60 1.03 -13.88
C GLU A 68 -12.90 2.01 -12.92
N PRO A 69 -12.91 3.31 -13.21
CA PRO A 69 -12.23 4.32 -12.40
C PRO A 69 -12.94 4.61 -11.06
N GLU A 70 -12.21 4.52 -9.95
CA GLU A 70 -12.72 4.77 -8.59
C GLU A 70 -12.75 6.28 -8.22
N TYR A 71 -13.43 7.12 -9.00
CA TYR A 71 -13.41 8.59 -8.83
C TYR A 71 -13.75 9.06 -7.41
N ARG A 72 -14.78 8.48 -6.78
CA ARG A 72 -15.22 8.87 -5.43
C ARG A 72 -14.13 8.66 -4.38
N LYS A 73 -13.42 7.54 -4.48
CA LYS A 73 -12.38 7.12 -3.54
C LYS A 73 -11.15 8.02 -3.58
N TYR A 74 -10.84 8.57 -4.75
CA TYR A 74 -9.63 9.37 -4.95
C TYR A 74 -9.86 10.87 -5.06
N GLY A 75 -11.11 11.33 -5.10
CA GLY A 75 -11.43 12.76 -5.13
C GLY A 75 -11.57 13.31 -6.55
N GLY A 76 -12.45 12.66 -7.32
CA GLY A 76 -12.79 13.09 -8.67
C GLY A 76 -11.71 12.77 -9.70
N THR A 77 -11.75 13.49 -10.81
CA THR A 77 -10.85 13.24 -11.95
C THR A 77 -9.39 13.55 -11.61
N GLU A 78 -9.13 14.71 -11.00
CA GLU A 78 -7.76 15.12 -10.67
C GLU A 78 -7.15 14.25 -9.56
N GLY A 79 -7.95 13.88 -8.56
CA GLY A 79 -7.50 12.98 -7.51
C GLY A 79 -7.17 11.58 -8.03
N LEU A 80 -7.98 11.05 -8.96
CA LEU A 80 -7.68 9.78 -9.63
C LEU A 80 -6.38 9.85 -10.45
N GLN A 81 -6.12 10.94 -11.19
CA GLN A 81 -4.88 11.10 -11.94
C GLN A 81 -3.63 11.12 -11.04
N ILE A 82 -3.75 11.74 -9.85
CA ILE A 82 -2.70 11.69 -8.82
C ILE A 82 -2.50 10.24 -8.38
N ALA A 83 -3.58 9.54 -8.03
CA ALA A 83 -3.56 8.15 -7.59
C ALA A 83 -2.91 7.21 -8.61
N GLU A 84 -3.30 7.31 -9.90
CA GLU A 84 -2.72 6.51 -10.98
C GLU A 84 -1.23 6.77 -11.18
N THR A 85 -0.78 8.02 -11.00
CA THR A 85 0.64 8.36 -11.05
C THR A 85 1.39 7.73 -9.87
N VAL A 86 0.83 7.78 -8.66
CA VAL A 86 1.38 7.08 -7.49
C VAL A 86 1.45 5.58 -7.75
N PHE A 87 0.37 4.95 -8.23
CA PHE A 87 0.31 3.52 -8.52
C PHE A 87 1.34 3.08 -9.55
N ARG A 88 1.50 3.86 -10.63
CA ARG A 88 2.51 3.56 -11.65
C ARG A 88 3.91 3.61 -11.05
N LYS A 89 4.25 4.69 -10.36
CA LYS A 89 5.60 4.90 -9.81
C LYS A 89 5.91 3.90 -8.69
N SER A 90 4.96 3.66 -7.78
CA SER A 90 5.13 2.71 -6.68
C SER A 90 5.19 1.27 -7.18
N SER A 91 4.44 0.91 -8.24
CA SER A 91 4.57 -0.42 -8.87
C SER A 91 5.96 -0.67 -9.43
N VAL A 92 6.56 0.32 -10.11
CA VAL A 92 7.93 0.21 -10.62
C VAL A 92 8.93 0.09 -9.48
N ALA A 93 8.79 0.92 -8.43
CA ALA A 93 9.66 0.88 -7.26
C ALA A 93 9.58 -0.47 -6.52
N VAL A 94 8.37 -1.00 -6.29
CA VAL A 94 8.14 -2.30 -5.66
C VAL A 94 8.70 -3.44 -6.51
N LEU A 95 8.49 -3.43 -7.84
CA LEU A 95 9.09 -4.44 -8.72
C LEU A 95 10.62 -4.39 -8.68
N GLY A 96 11.22 -3.19 -8.61
CA GLY A 96 12.67 -3.03 -8.42
C GLY A 96 13.14 -3.61 -7.09
N LEU A 97 12.41 -3.36 -6.01
CA LEU A 97 12.68 -3.92 -4.69
C LEU A 97 12.61 -5.46 -4.72
N LEU A 98 11.50 -6.02 -5.21
CA LEU A 98 11.28 -7.47 -5.27
C LEU A 98 12.30 -8.17 -6.19
N GLY A 99 12.67 -7.54 -7.31
CA GLY A 99 13.70 -8.07 -8.22
C GLY A 99 15.10 -8.13 -7.62
N GLY A 100 15.37 -7.35 -6.58
CA GLY A 100 16.64 -7.35 -5.85
C GLY A 100 16.70 -8.30 -4.65
N GLN A 101 15.57 -8.87 -4.22
CA GLN A 101 15.52 -9.75 -3.05
C GLN A 101 15.97 -11.18 -3.39
N PRO A 102 16.61 -11.91 -2.46
CA PRO A 102 16.91 -13.33 -2.65
C PRO A 102 15.62 -14.11 -2.93
N ARG A 103 15.69 -15.13 -3.79
CA ARG A 103 14.54 -16.02 -4.07
C ARG A 103 13.88 -16.59 -2.80
N ALA A 104 14.66 -16.82 -1.74
CA ALA A 104 14.17 -17.26 -0.44
C ALA A 104 13.09 -16.32 0.16
N TRP A 105 13.11 -15.01 -0.11
CA TRP A 105 12.02 -14.11 0.33
C TRP A 105 10.68 -14.48 -0.33
N VAL A 106 10.73 -14.83 -1.62
CA VAL A 106 9.57 -15.24 -2.40
C VAL A 106 9.14 -16.66 -2.01
N ASP A 107 10.11 -17.57 -1.87
CA ASP A 107 9.87 -18.98 -1.61
C ASP A 107 9.41 -19.26 -0.16
N GLU A 108 9.92 -18.51 0.82
CA GLU A 108 9.55 -18.66 2.25
C GLU A 108 8.32 -17.85 2.65
N ARG A 109 7.69 -17.11 1.72
CA ARG A 109 6.47 -16.30 1.93
C ARG A 109 6.53 -15.42 3.19
N ARG A 110 7.71 -14.92 3.56
CA ARG A 110 7.85 -14.06 4.74
C ARG A 110 7.25 -12.69 4.42
N ALA A 111 6.30 -12.25 5.24
CA ALA A 111 5.73 -10.91 5.11
C ALA A 111 6.85 -9.85 5.23
N PRO A 112 6.99 -8.91 4.27
CA PRO A 112 8.07 -7.93 4.26
C PRO A 112 7.82 -6.77 5.24
N ILE A 113 7.58 -7.08 6.53
CA ILE A 113 7.17 -6.15 7.59
C ILE A 113 8.13 -4.96 7.72
N GLY A 114 9.44 -5.21 7.70
CA GLY A 114 10.46 -4.15 7.82
C GLY A 114 10.44 -3.17 6.65
N GLU A 115 10.27 -3.68 5.42
CA GLU A 115 10.16 -2.82 4.24
C GLU A 115 8.84 -2.08 4.20
N ALA A 116 7.73 -2.73 4.56
CA ALA A 116 6.44 -2.08 4.67
C ALA A 116 6.47 -0.94 5.70
N ALA A 117 7.12 -1.13 6.86
CA ALA A 117 7.30 -0.08 7.86
C ALA A 117 8.11 1.11 7.32
N ARG A 118 9.21 0.83 6.62
CA ARG A 118 10.05 1.86 5.99
C ARG A 118 9.27 2.64 4.93
N ILE A 119 8.58 1.94 4.03
CA ILE A 119 7.78 2.54 2.95
C ILE A 119 6.64 3.38 3.53
N MET A 120 5.94 2.88 4.54
CA MET A 120 4.91 3.64 5.24
C MET A 120 5.48 4.93 5.83
N ALA A 121 6.60 4.87 6.55
CA ALA A 121 7.26 6.06 7.09
C ALA A 121 7.65 7.06 5.98
N MET A 122 8.24 6.59 4.88
CA MET A 122 8.61 7.43 3.74
C MET A 122 7.41 8.10 3.07
N PHE A 123 6.29 7.38 2.88
CA PHE A 123 5.06 7.98 2.33
C PHE A 123 4.51 9.09 3.22
N LEU A 124 4.45 8.87 4.54
CA LEU A 124 3.93 9.87 5.48
C LEU A 124 4.85 11.09 5.55
N HIS A 125 6.16 10.86 5.60
CA HIS A 125 7.15 11.93 5.57
C HIS A 125 7.09 12.74 4.27
N GLY A 126 7.04 12.06 3.12
CA GLY A 126 6.93 12.71 1.81
C GLY A 126 5.64 13.49 1.64
N ALA A 127 4.53 13.04 2.23
CA ALA A 127 3.29 13.82 2.27
C ALA A 127 3.44 15.13 3.09
N GLY A 128 4.53 15.28 3.83
CA GLY A 128 4.81 16.44 4.68
C GLY A 128 4.21 16.31 6.08
N LEU A 129 3.89 15.10 6.54
CA LEU A 129 3.42 14.91 7.91
C LEU A 129 4.60 14.95 8.89
N ASP A 130 4.52 15.86 9.86
CA ASP A 130 5.42 15.86 11.02
C ASP A 130 5.18 14.61 11.90
N PRO A 131 6.08 14.28 12.85
CA PRO A 131 5.94 13.10 13.71
C PRO A 131 4.59 12.99 14.43
N ARG A 132 4.04 14.12 14.87
CA ARG A 132 2.76 14.15 15.60
C ARG A 132 1.60 13.87 14.66
N ALA A 133 1.58 14.49 13.49
CA ALA A 133 0.57 14.28 12.46
C ALA A 133 0.63 12.85 11.90
N ALA A 134 1.84 12.32 11.68
CA ALA A 134 2.06 10.93 11.29
C ALA A 134 1.55 9.96 12.37
N GLY A 135 1.82 10.21 13.65
CA GLY A 135 1.31 9.40 14.76
C GLY A 135 -0.22 9.38 14.87
N LEU A 136 -0.89 10.51 14.57
CA LEU A 136 -2.35 10.57 14.49
C LEU A 136 -2.90 9.77 13.30
N PHE A 137 -2.32 9.98 12.11
CA PHE A 137 -2.68 9.21 10.91
C PHE A 137 -2.53 7.70 11.14
N LEU A 138 -1.41 7.27 11.71
CA LEU A 138 -1.11 5.86 11.94
C LEU A 138 -2.07 5.23 12.95
N ARG A 139 -2.58 5.99 13.92
CA ARG A 139 -3.59 5.51 14.86
C ARG A 139 -4.89 5.17 14.14
N GLU A 140 -5.38 6.08 13.30
CA GLU A 140 -6.60 5.86 12.52
C GLU A 140 -6.43 4.71 11.52
N TYR A 141 -5.27 4.65 10.87
CA TYR A 141 -4.90 3.57 9.95
C TYR A 141 -4.83 2.21 10.65
N GLU A 142 -4.17 2.17 11.81
CA GLU A 142 -4.08 0.99 12.67
C GLU A 142 -5.47 0.52 13.11
N ASP A 143 -6.31 1.42 13.62
CA ASP A 143 -7.65 1.09 14.12
C ASP A 143 -8.52 0.49 13.02
N TRP A 144 -8.40 0.99 11.78
CA TRP A 144 -9.09 0.43 10.62
C TRP A 144 -8.62 -0.99 10.29
N TRP A 145 -7.31 -1.20 10.11
CA TRP A 145 -6.79 -2.50 9.67
C TRP A 145 -6.73 -3.55 10.77
N ARG A 146 -6.74 -3.12 12.04
CA ARG A 146 -6.81 -4.00 13.21
C ARG A 146 -8.04 -4.90 13.19
N THR A 147 -9.15 -4.51 12.54
CA THR A 147 -10.35 -5.35 12.44
C THR A 147 -10.12 -6.66 11.67
N TYR A 148 -9.07 -6.73 10.86
CA TYR A 148 -8.69 -7.93 10.09
C TYR A 148 -7.70 -8.82 10.86
N ALA A 149 -7.21 -8.39 12.02
CA ALA A 149 -6.25 -9.11 12.84
C ALA A 149 -6.97 -9.89 13.96
N PRO A 150 -6.73 -11.21 14.12
CA PRO A 150 -7.23 -11.94 15.28
C PRO A 150 -6.75 -11.37 16.62
N ASP A 151 -7.59 -11.41 17.65
CA ASP A 151 -7.30 -10.80 18.97
C ASP A 151 -6.03 -11.35 19.63
N ASP A 152 -5.75 -12.65 19.47
CA ASP A 152 -4.55 -13.29 19.99
C ASP A 152 -3.27 -12.77 19.31
N MET A 153 -3.33 -12.56 17.99
CA MET A 153 -2.26 -11.90 17.25
C MET A 153 -2.06 -10.47 17.76
N GLN A 154 -3.14 -9.70 17.93
CA GLN A 154 -3.07 -8.32 18.43
C GLN A 154 -2.45 -8.23 19.83
N ARG A 155 -2.78 -9.18 20.73
CA ARG A 155 -2.18 -9.25 22.08
C ARG A 155 -0.66 -9.50 22.04
N ALA A 156 -0.13 -10.08 20.98
CA ALA A 156 1.30 -10.31 20.81
C ALA A 156 2.08 -9.06 20.33
N TRP A 157 1.40 -8.05 19.79
CA TRP A 157 2.06 -6.87 19.19
C TRP A 157 3.00 -6.12 20.15
N PRO A 158 2.66 -5.87 21.44
CA PRO A 158 3.59 -5.22 22.35
C PRO A 158 4.89 -6.01 22.57
N LYS A 159 4.80 -7.34 22.64
CA LYS A 159 5.97 -8.22 22.77
C LYS A 159 6.82 -8.18 21.49
N LEU A 160 6.19 -8.21 20.32
CA LEU A 160 6.87 -8.07 19.04
C LEU A 160 7.60 -6.73 18.94
N PHE A 161 6.93 -5.63 19.29
CA PHE A 161 7.56 -4.31 19.34
C PHE A 161 8.75 -4.29 20.29
N GLY A 162 8.65 -4.91 21.48
CA GLY A 162 9.79 -5.01 22.40
C GLY A 162 11.04 -5.67 21.79
N GLY A 163 10.87 -6.57 20.82
CA GLY A 163 11.97 -7.21 20.09
C GLY A 163 12.56 -6.38 18.95
N VAL A 164 11.83 -5.37 18.45
CA VAL A 164 12.25 -4.53 17.29
C VAL A 164 12.25 -3.03 17.60
N SER A 165 12.09 -2.64 18.86
CA SER A 165 11.87 -1.24 19.25
C SER A 165 13.02 -0.35 18.82
N ALA A 166 14.27 -0.76 19.06
CA ALA A 166 15.45 -0.03 18.65
C ALA A 166 15.49 0.21 17.13
N GLN A 167 15.17 -0.81 16.33
CA GLN A 167 15.12 -0.69 14.87
C GLN A 167 14.01 0.26 14.42
N MET A 168 12.83 0.20 15.04
CA MET A 168 11.71 1.09 14.70
C MET A 168 11.98 2.54 15.12
N THR A 169 12.56 2.76 16.30
CA THR A 169 12.99 4.09 16.76
C THR A 169 14.06 4.65 15.81
N ASN A 170 15.06 3.85 15.42
CA ASN A 170 16.10 4.28 14.50
C ASN A 170 15.55 4.60 13.11
N LEU A 171 14.61 3.81 12.59
CA LEU A 171 13.91 4.11 11.35
C LEU A 171 13.18 5.46 11.44
N CYS A 172 12.42 5.69 12.52
CA CYS A 172 11.68 6.93 12.71
C CYS A 172 12.63 8.14 12.85
N ALA A 173 13.72 7.99 13.62
CA ALA A 173 14.74 9.03 13.76
C ALA A 173 15.38 9.36 12.41
N ALA A 174 15.78 8.34 11.64
CA ALA A 174 16.37 8.56 10.32
C ALA A 174 15.43 9.36 9.41
N VAL A 175 14.14 9.01 9.38
CA VAL A 175 13.15 9.69 8.52
C VAL A 175 12.86 11.11 8.99
N TRP A 176 12.41 11.30 10.23
CA TRP A 176 11.87 12.59 10.68
C TRP A 176 12.88 13.51 11.37
N ARG A 177 13.92 12.96 12.00
CA ARG A 177 14.97 13.77 12.66
C ARG A 177 16.12 14.07 11.71
N ASP A 178 16.60 13.04 11.00
CA ASP A 178 17.77 13.16 10.13
C ASP A 178 17.41 13.50 8.68
N GLY A 179 16.12 13.43 8.32
CA GLY A 179 15.62 13.81 7.00
C GLY A 179 15.96 12.81 5.89
N ALA A 180 16.07 11.52 6.23
CA ALA A 180 16.31 10.47 5.25
C ALA A 180 15.11 10.35 4.29
N THR A 181 15.42 10.30 3.00
CA THR A 181 14.44 10.21 1.92
C THR A 181 14.79 9.08 0.95
N ASP A 182 13.80 8.65 0.18
CA ASP A 182 13.96 7.65 -0.86
C ASP A 182 12.90 7.83 -1.98
N VAL A 183 12.83 6.85 -2.89
CA VAL A 183 11.86 6.87 -4.00
C VAL A 183 10.39 6.93 -3.52
N PHE A 184 10.04 6.30 -2.40
CA PHE A 184 8.66 6.30 -1.90
C PHE A 184 8.30 7.63 -1.23
N HIS A 185 9.27 8.26 -0.57
CA HIS A 185 9.15 9.65 -0.13
C HIS A 185 8.86 10.56 -1.32
N ASP A 186 9.66 10.48 -2.38
CA ASP A 186 9.54 11.38 -3.54
C ASP A 186 8.21 11.21 -4.27
N ILE A 187 7.72 9.97 -4.39
CA ILE A 187 6.39 9.68 -4.95
C ILE A 187 5.29 10.37 -4.13
N SER A 188 5.35 10.28 -2.80
CA SER A 188 4.35 10.89 -1.93
C SER A 188 4.45 12.42 -1.91
N ALA A 189 5.66 12.97 -1.94
CA ALA A 189 5.92 14.40 -2.00
C ALA A 189 5.36 15.03 -3.27
N GLU A 190 5.55 14.37 -4.42
CA GLU A 190 4.95 14.80 -5.68
C GLU A 190 3.42 14.76 -5.63
N ALA A 191 2.85 13.67 -5.09
CA ALA A 191 1.40 13.53 -4.95
C ALA A 191 0.81 14.64 -4.05
N ALA A 192 1.45 14.93 -2.92
CA ALA A 192 1.03 15.98 -2.00
C ALA A 192 1.18 17.38 -2.62
N ALA A 193 2.26 17.65 -3.34
CA ALA A 193 2.45 18.91 -4.07
C ALA A 193 1.37 19.10 -5.14
N ARG A 194 1.03 18.05 -5.89
CA ARG A 194 -0.03 18.10 -6.90
C ARG A 194 -1.40 18.30 -6.26
N ALA A 195 -1.69 17.62 -5.15
CA ALA A 195 -2.93 17.81 -4.40
C ALA A 195 -3.07 19.24 -3.89
N ARG A 196 -2.01 19.85 -3.32
CA ARG A 196 -2.01 21.26 -2.93
C ARG A 196 -2.32 22.17 -4.11
N SER A 197 -1.67 21.94 -5.26
CA SER A 197 -1.91 22.72 -6.48
C SER A 197 -3.36 22.63 -6.97
N VAL A 198 -3.96 21.43 -6.95
CA VAL A 198 -5.37 21.24 -7.35
C VAL A 198 -6.32 21.94 -6.38
N CYS A 199 -6.02 21.91 -5.08
CA CYS A 199 -6.83 22.56 -4.05
C CYS A 199 -6.59 24.09 -3.96
N GLY A 200 -5.65 24.66 -4.71
CA GLY A 200 -5.26 26.07 -4.57
C GLY A 200 -4.64 26.41 -3.21
N ALA A 201 -4.03 25.42 -2.54
CA ALA A 201 -3.39 25.59 -1.24
C ALA A 201 -1.94 26.09 -1.40
N GLU A 202 -1.48 26.86 -0.42
CA GLU A 202 -0.10 27.36 -0.38
C GLU A 202 0.93 26.21 -0.35
N PRO A 203 2.11 26.41 -0.96
CA PRO A 203 3.23 25.47 -0.81
C PRO A 203 3.54 25.23 0.67
N GLY A 204 3.61 23.96 1.08
CA GLY A 204 3.86 23.59 2.47
C GLY A 204 2.63 23.65 3.39
N GLY A 205 1.44 23.99 2.88
CA GLY A 205 0.20 23.88 3.64
C GLY A 205 -0.05 22.45 4.14
N ASP A 206 -0.76 22.34 5.26
CA ASP A 206 -1.06 21.05 5.90
C ASP A 206 -1.93 20.18 4.98
N VAL A 207 -1.42 18.99 4.64
CA VAL A 207 -2.14 18.07 3.75
C VAL A 207 -3.44 17.53 4.35
N ARG A 208 -3.61 17.64 5.67
CA ARG A 208 -4.82 17.20 6.38
C ARG A 208 -6.03 18.07 6.09
N ASP A 209 -5.80 19.32 5.70
CA ASP A 209 -6.86 20.27 5.35
C ASP A 209 -7.29 20.16 3.87
N LEU A 210 -6.53 19.42 3.05
CA LEU A 210 -6.79 19.29 1.63
C LEU A 210 -8.01 18.39 1.35
N ARG A 211 -8.83 18.83 0.39
CA ARG A 211 -9.98 18.07 -0.11
C ARG A 211 -9.99 18.06 -1.63
N LEU A 212 -9.81 16.89 -2.22
CA LEU A 212 -9.91 16.66 -3.66
C LEU A 212 -11.36 16.30 -3.98
N ASP A 213 -12.07 17.20 -4.66
CA ASP A 213 -13.50 17.00 -4.98
C ASP A 213 -14.35 16.56 -3.76
N GLY A 214 -14.09 17.19 -2.61
CA GLY A 214 -14.73 16.89 -1.33
C GLY A 214 -14.10 15.73 -0.54
N THR A 215 -13.33 14.84 -1.17
CA THR A 215 -12.63 13.72 -0.53
C THR A 215 -11.39 14.21 0.25
N PRO A 216 -11.28 13.93 1.56
CA PRO A 216 -10.09 14.29 2.34
C PRO A 216 -8.82 13.63 1.80
N TYR A 217 -7.77 14.42 1.57
CA TYR A 217 -6.49 13.89 1.08
C TYR A 217 -5.86 12.82 1.99
N PRO A 218 -5.96 12.87 3.34
CA PRO A 218 -5.51 11.76 4.19
C PRO A 218 -6.16 10.42 3.84
N GLY A 219 -7.41 10.41 3.39
CA GLY A 219 -8.07 9.21 2.88
C GLY A 219 -7.42 8.69 1.59
N CYS A 220 -7.08 9.59 0.66
CA CYS A 220 -6.31 9.23 -0.54
C CYS A 220 -4.92 8.69 -0.19
N LEU A 221 -4.21 9.34 0.75
CA LEU A 221 -2.90 8.91 1.23
C LEU A 221 -2.95 7.51 1.87
N SER A 222 -3.99 7.24 2.68
CA SER A 222 -4.26 5.90 3.22
C SER A 222 -4.37 4.85 2.11
N ASN A 223 -5.13 5.15 1.05
CA ASN A 223 -5.24 4.27 -0.12
C ASN A 223 -3.91 4.11 -0.89
N TYR A 224 -3.06 5.15 -0.93
CA TYR A 224 -1.74 5.08 -1.57
C TYR A 224 -0.80 4.12 -0.82
N VAL A 225 -0.78 4.23 0.51
CA VAL A 225 -0.02 3.33 1.38
C VAL A 225 -0.56 1.90 1.26
N HIS A 226 -1.87 1.71 1.45
CA HIS A 226 -2.54 0.41 1.37
C HIS A 226 -2.25 -0.32 0.04
N THR A 227 -2.51 0.33 -1.09
CA THR A 227 -2.27 -0.31 -2.40
C THR A 227 -0.78 -0.57 -2.66
N THR A 228 0.13 0.20 -2.07
CA THR A 228 1.57 -0.09 -2.15
C THR A 228 1.95 -1.31 -1.29
N ASN A 229 1.39 -1.43 -0.09
CA ASN A 229 1.55 -2.60 0.77
C ASN A 229 0.97 -3.87 0.13
N ASN A 230 -0.20 -3.80 -0.51
CA ASN A 230 -0.78 -4.91 -1.27
C ASN A 230 0.17 -5.40 -2.37
N ARG A 231 0.85 -4.49 -3.08
CA ARG A 231 1.84 -4.86 -4.11
C ARG A 231 3.10 -5.51 -3.55
N LEU A 232 3.41 -5.29 -2.27
CA LEU A 232 4.46 -6.00 -1.54
C LEU A 232 3.99 -7.38 -1.02
N GLY A 233 2.72 -7.74 -1.22
CA GLY A 233 2.13 -8.97 -0.70
C GLY A 233 1.76 -8.90 0.79
N LEU A 234 1.64 -7.69 1.36
CA LEU A 234 1.18 -7.54 2.73
C LEU A 234 -0.33 -7.79 2.82
N VAL A 235 -0.75 -8.58 3.81
CA VAL A 235 -2.17 -8.82 4.08
C VAL A 235 -2.73 -7.74 5.03
N PRO A 236 -4.05 -7.45 5.00
CA PRO A 236 -4.69 -6.45 5.86
C PRO A 236 -4.33 -6.55 7.34
N ALA A 237 -4.30 -7.77 7.90
CA ALA A 237 -3.94 -8.00 9.29
C ALA A 237 -2.50 -7.55 9.65
N ALA A 238 -1.57 -7.67 8.69
CA ALA A 238 -0.19 -7.25 8.82
C ALA A 238 -0.02 -5.73 8.63
N GLU A 239 -0.93 -5.07 7.90
CA GLU A 239 -0.95 -3.60 7.79
C GLU A 239 -1.18 -2.93 9.14
N GLY A 240 -2.14 -3.44 9.91
CA GLY A 240 -2.40 -2.96 11.27
C GLY A 240 -1.18 -3.12 12.19
N LEU A 241 -0.47 -4.24 12.08
CA LEU A 241 0.78 -4.47 12.81
C LEU A 241 1.86 -3.48 12.39
N VAL A 242 2.07 -3.25 11.09
CA VAL A 242 3.09 -2.31 10.60
C VAL A 242 2.80 -0.90 11.10
N ALA A 243 1.55 -0.45 10.98
CA ALA A 243 1.14 0.87 11.47
C ALA A 243 1.37 1.02 12.98
N TYR A 244 1.04 -0.02 13.76
CA TYR A 244 1.36 -0.08 15.18
C TYR A 244 2.86 0.05 15.44
N LEU A 245 3.71 -0.73 14.76
CA LEU A 245 5.16 -0.72 14.98
C LEU A 245 5.78 0.65 14.66
N VAL A 246 5.39 1.28 13.55
CA VAL A 246 5.87 2.62 13.16
C VAL A 246 5.40 3.66 14.17
N ARG A 247 4.12 3.63 14.57
CA ARG A 247 3.58 4.57 15.57
C ARG A 247 4.29 4.45 16.92
N ARG A 248 4.53 3.22 17.41
CA ARG A 248 5.28 2.99 18.64
C ARG A 248 6.75 3.42 18.51
N GLY A 249 7.34 3.29 17.33
CA GLY A 249 8.68 3.80 17.01
C GLY A 249 8.76 5.32 17.11
N LEU A 250 7.76 6.04 16.60
CA LEU A 250 7.62 7.50 16.74
C LEU A 250 7.50 7.91 18.21
N GLU A 251 6.63 7.24 18.97
CA GLU A 251 6.46 7.51 20.41
C GLU A 251 7.75 7.29 21.20
N ALA A 252 8.53 6.26 20.85
CA ALA A 252 9.81 5.96 21.49
C ALA A 252 10.97 6.86 21.02
N MET A 253 10.81 7.57 19.91
CA MET A 253 11.80 8.55 19.44
C MET A 253 11.72 9.87 20.23
N ASP A 254 10.52 10.20 20.72
CA ASP A 254 10.21 11.44 21.46
C ASP A 254 10.40 11.30 22.99
N GLY A 255 10.45 10.07 23.51
CA GLY A 255 10.66 9.76 24.93
C GLY A 255 12.12 9.54 25.28
#